data_AF-A0A352V2X2-F1
#
_entry.id   AF-A0A352V2X2-F1
#
_cell.length_a   1.000
_cell.length_b   1.000
_cell.length_c   1.000
_cell.angle_alpha   90.00
_cell.angle_beta   90.00
_cell.angle_gamma   90.00
#
_symmetry.space_group_name_H-M   'P 1'
#
loop_
_entity.id
_entity.type
_entity.pdbx_description
1 polymer ?
#
loop_
_entity_poly.entity_id
_entity_poly.type
_entity_poly.pdbx_seq_one_letter_code
_entity_poly.pdbx_strand_id
1 'polypeptide(L)' 'MEAVKTVLVRRAIFKQTVRELNKLSTRELADLGIHRSMIHRLAQEAAYGK' A
#
# COMPACT_ATOMS: atom_id res chain seq x y z
N MET A 1 5.22 0.59 -25.22
CA MET A 1 4.08 1.03 -24.37
C MET A 1 3.89 0.19 -23.11
N GLU A 2 4.42 -1.04 -23.04
CA GLU A 2 4.17 -1.96 -21.93
C GLU A 2 4.76 -1.53 -20.58
N ALA A 3 6.00 -1.03 -20.57
CA ALA A 3 6.68 -0.57 -19.36
C ALA A 3 5.96 0.61 -18.67
N VAL A 4 5.40 1.55 -19.44
CA VAL A 4 4.67 2.70 -18.91
C VAL A 4 3.37 2.24 -18.22
N LYS A 5 2.66 1.28 -18.84
CA LYS A 5 1.45 0.70 -18.26
C LYS A 5 1.74 0.03 -16.92
N THR A 6 2.84 -0.71 -16.80
CA THR A 6 3.26 -1.33 -15.54
C THR A 6 3.53 -0.29 -14.45
N VAL A 7 4.24 0.80 -14.77
CA VAL A 7 4.53 1.87 -13.79
C VAL A 7 3.24 2.53 -13.27
N LEU A 8 2.28 2.78 -14.16
CA LEU A 8 0.98 3.36 -13.78
C LEU A 8 0.18 2.43 -12.86
N VAL A 9 0.15 1.12 -13.15
CA VAL A 9 -0.52 0.12 -12.32
C VAL A 9 0.11 0.07 -10.93
N ARG A 10 1.45 -0.02 -10.82
CA ARG A 10 2.14 -0.04 -9.53
C ARG A 10 1.86 1.21 -8.70
N ARG A 11 1.87 2.39 -9.34
CA ARG A 11 1.53 3.65 -8.67
C ARG A 11 0.06 3.69 -8.20
N ALA A 12 -0.86 3.10 -8.95
CA ALA A 12 -2.25 2.99 -8.56
C ALA A 12 -2.42 2.08 -7.33
N ILE A 13 -1.79 0.90 -7.33
CA ILE A 13 -1.78 -0.04 -6.21
C ILE A 13 -1.24 0.64 -4.96
N PHE A 14 -0.06 1.25 -5.04
CA PHE A 14 0.56 1.95 -3.92
C PHE A 14 -0.40 2.98 -3.30
N LYS A 15 -0.97 3.87 -4.12
CA LYS A 15 -1.88 4.92 -3.66
C LYS A 15 -3.16 4.35 -3.06
N GLN A 16 -3.66 3.24 -3.62
CA GLN A 16 -4.84 2.56 -3.09
C GLN A 16 -4.55 1.97 -1.71
N THR A 17 -3.48 1.20 -1.57
CA THR A 17 -3.08 0.59 -0.29
C THR A 17 -2.86 1.64 0.80
N VAL A 18 -2.16 2.73 0.49
CA VAL A 18 -1.96 3.83 1.45
C VAL A 18 -3.29 4.44 1.89
N ARG A 19 -4.22 4.69 0.95
CA ARG A 19 -5.53 5.26 1.30
C ARG A 19 -6.35 4.30 2.16
N GLU A 20 -6.39 3.02 1.82
CA GLU A 20 -7.17 2.02 2.54
C GLU A 20 -6.63 1.81 3.96
N LEU A 21 -5.33 1.63 4.13
CA LEU A 21 -4.73 1.46 5.45
C LEU A 21 -4.84 2.72 6.32
N ASN A 22 -4.80 3.93 5.73
CA ASN A 22 -4.99 5.16 6.49
C ASN A 22 -6.44 5.38 6.96
N LYS A 23 -7.43 4.74 6.33
CA LYS A 23 -8.82 4.78 6.81
C LYS A 23 -9.02 3.98 8.09
N LEU A 24 -8.14 3.01 8.35
CA LEU A 24 -8.19 2.20 9.56
C LEU A 24 -7.72 3.00 10.78
N SER A 25 -8.42 2.79 11.89
CA SER A 25 -8.04 3.27 13.20
C SER A 25 -6.75 2.56 13.67
N THR A 26 -6.12 3.12 14.71
CA THR A 26 -4.90 2.51 15.27
C THR A 26 -5.20 1.11 15.84
N ARG A 27 -6.41 0.89 16.36
CA ARG A 27 -6.84 -0.42 16.86
C ARG A 27 -7.03 -1.43 15.74
N GLU A 28 -7.76 -1.07 14.69
CA GLU A 28 -7.95 -1.96 13.52
C GLU A 28 -6.61 -2.32 12.86
N LEU A 29 -5.68 -1.38 12.78
CA LEU A 29 -4.31 -1.67 12.32
C LEU A 29 -3.59 -2.62 13.27
N ALA A 30 -3.67 -2.41 14.59
CA ALA A 30 -3.04 -3.27 15.58
C ALA A 30 -3.63 -4.69 15.58
N ASP A 31 -4.94 -4.84 15.37
CA ASP A 31 -5.63 -6.13 15.26
C ASP A 31 -5.12 -6.92 14.03
N LEU A 32 -4.69 -6.22 12.98
CA LEU A 32 -4.03 -6.80 11.81
C LEU A 32 -2.51 -6.99 11.98
N GLY A 33 -1.94 -6.65 13.14
CA GLY A 33 -0.50 -6.66 13.37
C GLY A 33 0.27 -5.57 12.62
N ILE A 34 -0.41 -4.50 12.19
CA ILE A 34 0.15 -3.41 11.42
C ILE A 34 0.36 -2.18 12.31
N HIS A 35 1.55 -1.60 12.26
CA HIS A 35 1.84 -0.29 12.85
C HIS A 35 1.71 0.81 11.77
N ARG A 36 1.26 2.02 12.15
CA ARG A 36 1.06 3.13 11.20
C ARG A 36 2.31 3.49 10.40
N SER A 37 3.49 3.38 10.99
CA SER A 37 4.76 3.61 10.28
C SER A 37 5.03 2.58 9.17
N MET A 38 4.40 1.40 9.22
CA MET A 38 4.57 0.35 8.21
C MET A 38 3.72 0.57 6.96
N ILE A 39 2.70 1.44 7.01
CA ILE A 39 1.75 1.65 5.89
C ILE A 39 2.48 1.93 4.58
N HIS A 40 3.49 2.81 4.61
CA HIS A 40 4.25 3.16 3.42
C HIS A 40 5.07 1.97 2.88
N ARG A 41 5.70 1.20 3.77
CA ARG A 41 6.46 -0.01 3.40
C ARG A 41 5.54 -1.07 2.80
N LEU A 42 4.40 -1.35 3.44
CA LEU A 42 3.43 -2.34 2.96
C LEU A 42 2.82 -1.94 1.61
N ALA A 43 2.54 -0.65 1.41
CA ALA A 43 2.08 -0.16 0.11
C ALA A 43 3.16 -0.30 -0.98
N GLN A 44 4.43 -0.13 -0.62
CA GLN A 44 5.56 -0.34 -1.54
C GLN A 44 5.73 -1.82 -1.88
N GLU A 45 5.59 -2.71 -0.89
CA GLU A 45 5.60 -4.15 -1.09
C GLU A 45 4.42 -4.62 -1.95
N ALA A 46 3.20 -4.14 -1.70
CA ALA A 46 2.04 -4.48 -2.53
C ALA A 46 2.19 -4.00 -4.00
N ALA A 47 2.84 -2.86 -4.21
CA ALA A 47 3.01 -2.29 -5.54
C ALA A 47 4.23 -2.84 -6.33
N TYR A 48 5.30 -3.22 -5.64
CA TYR A 48 6.59 -3.56 -6.26
C TYR A 48 7.12 -4.95 -5.88
N GLY A 49 6.52 -5.59 -4.88
CA GLY A 49 6.78 -6.99 -4.52
C GLY A 49 6.41 -7.91 -5.67
N LYS A 50 7.28 -8.88 -5.94
CA LYS A 50 7.03 -9.95 -6.90
C LYS A 50 6.26 -11.08 -6.24
#